data_AF-A0A659XXZ5-F1
#
_entry.id   AF-A0A659XXZ5-F1
#
_cell.length_a   1.000
_cell.length_b   1.000
_cell.length_c   1.000
_cell.angle_alpha   90.00
_cell.angle_beta   90.00
_cell.angle_gamma   90.00
#
_symmetry.space_group_name_H-M   'P 1'
#
loop_
_entity.id
_entity.type
_entity.pdbx_description
1 polymer ?
#
loop_
_entity_poly.entity_id
_entity_poly.type
_entity_poly.pdbx_seq_one_letter_code
_entity_poly.pdbx_strand_id
1 'polypeptide(L)' 'AGAAGIACIELMKAMGFSPENIILCDTKGVVFQGRTEGMNQWKSAHAVKTEARSLAEALDGCDVFLGLSAKGAL' A
#
# COMPACT_ATOMS: atom_id res chain seq x y z
N ALA A 1 -2.18 -6.28 3.06
CA ALA A 1 -0.80 -5.96 3.50
C ALA A 1 -0.32 -6.90 4.61
N GLY A 2 0.50 -7.89 4.25
CA GLY A 2 1.22 -8.76 5.21
C GLY A 2 2.74 -8.60 5.07
N ALA A 3 3.51 -9.49 5.70
CA ALA A 3 4.99 -9.42 5.75
C ALA A 3 5.64 -9.32 4.35
N ALA A 4 5.19 -10.13 3.39
CA ALA A 4 5.74 -10.10 2.02
C ALA A 4 5.54 -8.73 1.34
N GLY A 5 4.33 -8.16 1.44
CA GLY A 5 4.02 -6.83 0.90
C GLY A 5 4.89 -5.72 1.52
N ILE A 6 5.08 -5.77 2.83
CA ILE A 6 5.91 -4.80 3.55
C ILE A 6 7.37 -4.94 3.13
N ALA A 7 7.90 -6.16 3.04
CA ALA A 7 9.27 -6.41 2.62
C ALA A 7 9.53 -5.91 1.18
N CYS A 8 8.60 -6.14 0.25
CA CYS A 8 8.72 -5.63 -1.12
C CYS A 8 8.72 -4.10 -1.16
N ILE A 9 7.88 -3.44 -0.35
CA ILE A 9 7.88 -1.97 -0.29
C ILE A 9 9.19 -1.44 0.27
N GLU A 10 9.71 -2.03 1.34
CA GLU A 10 11.00 -1.61 1.90
C GLU A 10 12.14 -1.82 0.91
N LEU A 11 12.13 -2.93 0.14
CA LEU A 11 13.08 -3.12 -0.94
C LEU A 11 12.96 -2.04 -2.02
N MET A 12 11.73 -1.69 -2.45
CA MET A 12 11.52 -0.63 -3.44
C MET A 12 12.05 0.73 -2.95
N LYS A 13 11.77 1.09 -1.70
CA LYS A 13 12.32 2.31 -1.09
C LYS A 13 13.86 2.27 -1.05
N ALA A 14 14.44 1.13 -0.68
CA ALA A 14 15.90 0.95 -0.65
C ALA A 14 16.54 1.05 -2.05
N MET A 15 15.80 0.67 -3.11
CA MET A 15 16.22 0.86 -4.50
C MET A 15 16.10 2.32 -4.99
N GLY A 16 15.49 3.22 -4.20
CA GLY A 16 15.39 4.64 -4.50
C GLY A 16 14.02 5.14 -4.95
N PHE A 17 12.96 4.31 -4.86
CA PHE A 17 11.61 4.78 -5.14
C PHE A 17 11.15 5.77 -4.06
N SER A 18 10.55 6.89 -4.48
CA SER A 18 9.94 7.85 -3.57
C SER A 18 8.80 7.21 -2.78
N PRO A 19 8.81 7.22 -1.44
CA PRO A 19 7.78 6.58 -0.62
C PRO A 19 6.35 7.07 -0.89
N GLU A 20 6.19 8.32 -1.30
CA GLU A 20 4.90 8.94 -1.67
C GLU A 20 4.24 8.33 -2.91
N ASN A 21 5.03 7.72 -3.80
CA ASN A 21 4.54 7.07 -5.01
C ASN A 21 4.13 5.60 -4.78
N ILE A 22 4.29 5.07 -3.57
CA ILE A 22 4.01 3.67 -3.25
C ILE A 22 2.75 3.60 -2.40
N ILE A 23 1.65 3.15 -2.99
CA ILE A 23 0.37 2.95 -2.29
C ILE A 23 0.25 1.51 -1.82
N LEU A 24 0.12 1.32 -0.51
CA LEU A 24 -0.14 0.02 0.10
C LEU A 24 -1.65 -0.21 0.28
N CYS A 25 -2.16 -1.34 -0.19
CA CYS A 25 -3.55 -1.76 0.03
C CYS A 25 -3.64 -3.01 0.94
N ASP A 26 -4.70 -3.07 1.74
CA ASP A 26 -5.08 -4.24 2.52
C ASP A 26 -6.58 -4.53 2.43
N THR A 27 -7.07 -5.43 3.27
CA THR A 27 -8.49 -5.85 3.27
C THR A 27 -9.47 -4.74 3.63
N LYS A 28 -8.99 -3.58 4.10
CA LYS A 28 -9.82 -2.39 4.38
C LYS A 28 -9.58 -1.28 3.35
N GLY A 29 -8.84 -1.56 2.27
CA GLY A 29 -8.51 -0.58 1.23
C GLY A 29 -7.14 0.06 1.43
N VAL A 30 -7.03 1.32 1.02
CA VAL A 30 -5.74 2.06 0.98
C VAL A 30 -5.22 2.35 2.39
N VAL A 31 -3.91 2.22 2.58
CA VAL A 31 -3.21 2.65 3.80
C VAL A 31 -2.79 4.11 3.61
N PHE A 32 -3.60 5.02 4.15
CA PHE A 32 -3.41 6.48 4.04
C PHE A 32 -3.16 7.15 5.39
N GLN A 33 -2.59 8.35 5.38
CA GLN A 33 -2.36 9.14 6.58
C GLN A 33 -3.68 9.54 7.27
N GLY A 34 -3.80 9.26 8.57
CA GLY A 34 -5.03 9.50 9.34
C GLY A 34 -6.03 8.35 9.33
N ARG A 35 -5.75 7.26 8.61
CA ARG A 35 -6.52 6.02 8.72
C ARG A 35 -6.38 5.44 10.13
N THR A 36 -7.49 5.05 10.75
CA THR A 36 -7.52 4.42 12.09
C THR A 36 -7.76 2.92 12.02
N GLU A 37 -8.60 2.46 11.09
CA GLU A 37 -9.02 1.06 11.01
C GLU A 37 -7.92 0.13 10.47
N GLY A 38 -7.62 -0.96 11.18
CA GLY A 38 -6.70 -2.00 10.72
C GLY A 38 -5.23 -1.57 10.64
N MET A 39 -4.86 -0.45 11.26
CA MET A 39 -3.50 0.07 11.33
C MET A 39 -2.66 -0.63 12.41
N ASN A 40 -1.37 -0.76 12.13
CA ASN A 40 -0.36 -1.21 13.08
C ASN A 40 0.96 -0.48 12.80
N GLN A 41 1.94 -0.62 13.69
CA GLN A 41 3.23 0.08 13.58
C GLN A 41 3.93 -0.13 12.23
N TRP A 42 3.78 -1.31 11.62
CA TRP A 42 4.39 -1.62 10.34
C TRP A 42 3.69 -0.88 9.20
N LYS A 43 2.35 -0.89 9.17
CA LYS A 43 1.57 -0.17 8.13
C LYS A 43 1.71 1.33 8.24
N SER A 44 1.81 1.88 9.45
CA SER A 44 1.95 3.32 9.67
C SER A 44 3.18 3.91 8.97
N ALA A 45 4.26 3.13 8.85
CA ALA A 45 5.48 3.54 8.13
C ALA A 45 5.33 3.63 6.60
N HIS A 46 4.19 3.18 6.06
CA HIS A 46 3.87 3.21 4.63
C HIS A 46 2.56 3.95 4.35
N ALA A 47 2.03 4.68 5.34
CA ALA A 47 0.85 5.50 5.14
C ALA A 47 1.21 6.76 4.34
N VAL A 48 0.61 6.90 3.17
CA VAL A 48 0.85 8.03 2.26
C VAL A 48 -0.30 9.04 2.28
N LYS A 49 -0.02 10.27 1.90
CA LYS A 49 -1.04 11.30 1.72
C LYS A 49 -1.70 11.10 0.36
N THR A 50 -2.94 10.63 0.34
CA THR A 50 -3.71 10.39 -0.88
C THR A 50 -5.20 10.48 -0.58
N GLU A 51 -6.01 10.79 -1.60
CA GLU A 51 -7.46 10.76 -1.53
C GLU A 51 -8.07 9.40 -1.89
N ALA A 52 -7.27 8.48 -2.46
CA ALA A 52 -7.73 7.13 -2.75
C ALA A 52 -8.12 6.38 -1.45
N ARG A 53 -9.22 5.62 -1.52
CA ARG A 53 -9.76 4.81 -0.42
C ARG A 53 -9.89 3.34 -0.81
N SER A 54 -10.15 3.06 -2.09
CA SER A 54 -10.30 1.69 -2.60
C SER A 54 -9.09 1.22 -3.43
N LEU A 55 -8.97 -0.09 -3.63
CA LEU A 55 -7.97 -0.66 -4.54
C LEU A 55 -8.19 -0.16 -5.98
N ALA A 56 -9.45 -0.06 -6.41
CA ALA A 56 -9.78 0.42 -7.76
C ALA A 56 -9.30 1.86 -7.99
N GLU A 57 -9.51 2.75 -7.01
CA GLU A 57 -8.98 4.12 -7.06
C GLU A 57 -7.45 4.15 -7.02
N ALA A 58 -6.81 3.29 -6.23
CA ALA A 58 -5.35 3.22 -6.16
C ALA A 58 -4.71 2.68 -7.46
N LEU A 59 -5.47 1.97 -8.29
CA LEU A 59 -5.03 1.47 -9.58
C LEU A 59 -5.19 2.52 -10.70
N ASP A 60 -5.96 3.57 -10.50
CA ASP A 60 -6.13 4.62 -11.50
C ASP A 60 -4.82 5.37 -11.72
N GLY A 61 -4.31 5.34 -12.96
CA GLY A 61 -3.00 5.89 -13.31
C GLY A 61 -1.79 5.16 -12.71
N CYS A 62 -1.96 3.95 -12.15
CA CYS A 62 -0.87 3.15 -11.59
C CYS A 62 -0.02 2.52 -12.70
N ASP A 63 1.30 2.77 -12.70
CA ASP A 63 2.23 2.17 -13.66
C ASP A 63 2.53 0.69 -13.37
N VAL A 64 2.57 0.31 -12.08
CA VAL A 64 2.99 -1.02 -11.63
C VAL A 64 2.14 -1.49 -10.45
N PHE A 65 1.49 -2.64 -10.62
CA PHE A 65 0.74 -3.29 -9.55
C PHE A 65 1.46 -4.55 -9.02
N LEU A 66 1.55 -4.68 -7.69
CA LEU A 66 2.14 -5.82 -7.00
C LEU A 66 1.09 -6.58 -6.17
N GLY A 67 0.59 -7.67 -6.73
CA GLY A 67 -0.38 -8.56 -6.07
C GLY A 67 0.27 -9.51 -5.06
N LEU A 68 0.30 -9.14 -3.79
CA LEU A 68 0.86 -9.93 -2.67
C LEU A 68 -0.20 -10.35 -1.65
N SER A 69 -1.43 -10.51 -2.13
CA SER A 69 -2.63 -10.86 -1.37
C SER A 69 -3.07 -12.30 -1.64
N ALA A 70 -4.06 -12.78 -0.89
CA ALA A 70 -4.69 -14.05 -1.17
C ALA A 70 -5.32 -14.06 -2.58
N LYS A 71 -5.42 -15.26 -3.18
CA LYS A 71 -6.06 -15.46 -4.48
C LYS A 71 -7.46 -14.84 -4.50
N GLY A 72 -7.77 -14.08 -5.56
CA GLY A 72 -9.10 -13.48 -5.77
C GLY A 72 -9.37 -12.21 -4.97
N ALA A 73 -8.32 -11.49 -4.53
CA ALA A 73 -8.46 -10.18 -3.89
C ALA A 73 -8.76 -9.02 -4.87
N LEU A 74 -8.98 -9.35 -6.15
CA LEU A 74 -9.28 -8.44 -7.26
C LEU A 74 -10.67 -8.80 -7.80
#